data_AF-A0A1F0Q4T9-F1
#
_entry.id   AF-A0A1F0Q4T9-F1
#
_cell.length_a   1.000
_cell.length_b   1.000
_cell.length_c   1.000
_cell.angle_alpha   90.00
_cell.angle_beta   90.00
_cell.angle_gamma   90.00
#
_symmetry.space_group_name_H-M   'P 1'
#
loop_
_entity.id
_entity.type
_entity.pdbx_description
1 polymer ?
#
loop_
_entity_poly.entity_id
_entity_poly.type
_entity_poly.pdbx_seq_one_letter_code
_entity_poly.pdbx_strand_id
1 'polypeptide(L)'
;MNQRVHPQLAGAAAPAASATPLGSPADSWPNRACGEVCTAVLEISGMPRSLRPAIERAMARCIRSESEFIVPGDDPLTAQWCTRWRRDSVWDPMSGRALGSAAAANAGCAGIGCQQVLTGTPSELEALGRAVEMLAGEYGFRGVVKRAV
;
A
#
# COMPACT_ATOMS: atom_id res chain seq x y z
N MET A 1 29.04 -15.70 65.32
CA MET A 1 27.63 -16.12 65.30
C MET A 1 27.21 -16.35 63.86
N ASN A 2 26.79 -17.60 63.58
CA ASN A 2 25.82 -18.03 62.58
C ASN A 2 26.22 -18.01 61.10
N GLN A 3 26.88 -19.11 60.71
CA GLN A 3 26.90 -19.65 59.36
C GLN A 3 25.48 -19.92 58.85
N ARG A 4 25.20 -19.62 57.58
CA ARG A 4 24.13 -20.28 56.81
C ARG A 4 24.76 -21.01 55.63
N VAL A 5 24.73 -22.32 55.75
CA VAL A 5 25.02 -23.31 54.72
C VAL A 5 23.85 -23.29 53.73
N HIS A 6 24.13 -23.20 52.43
CA HIS A 6 23.25 -23.76 51.40
C HIS A 6 24.07 -24.63 50.45
N PRO A 7 23.58 -25.85 50.14
CA PRO A 7 24.34 -26.88 49.45
C PRO A 7 24.45 -26.62 47.94
N GLN A 8 25.62 -26.92 47.39
CA GLN A 8 25.79 -27.24 45.96
C GLN A 8 25.01 -28.53 45.67
N LEU A 9 24.07 -28.48 44.72
CA LEU A 9 23.64 -29.68 44.02
C LEU A 9 23.96 -29.51 42.53
N ALA A 10 24.99 -30.25 42.10
CA ALA A 10 25.19 -30.57 40.70
C ALA A 10 24.04 -31.48 40.25
N GLY A 11 23.34 -31.09 39.20
CA GLY A 11 22.26 -31.86 38.59
C GLY A 11 22.33 -31.75 37.08
N ALA A 12 22.83 -32.81 36.47
CA ALA A 12 22.78 -33.23 35.07
C ALA A 12 22.13 -32.30 34.04
N ALA A 13 22.88 -32.08 32.96
CA ALA A 13 22.37 -31.62 31.67
C ALA A 13 21.12 -32.41 31.25
N ALA A 14 20.00 -31.71 31.09
CA ALA A 14 19.02 -32.06 30.08
C ALA A 14 19.33 -31.16 28.87
N PRO A 15 19.54 -31.70 27.65
CA PRO A 15 19.55 -30.84 26.47
C PRO A 15 18.16 -30.19 26.43
N ALA A 16 18.13 -28.86 26.51
CA ALA A 16 16.93 -28.12 26.19
C ALA A 16 16.49 -28.62 24.82
N ALA A 17 15.38 -29.38 24.80
CA ALA A 17 14.79 -29.87 23.57
C ALA A 17 14.71 -28.66 22.65
N SER A 18 15.46 -28.70 21.57
CA SER A 18 15.57 -27.62 20.60
C SER A 18 14.16 -27.17 20.29
N ALA A 19 13.76 -26.03 20.86
CA ALA A 19 12.49 -25.42 20.54
C ALA A 19 12.60 -25.16 19.04
N THR A 20 11.90 -26.00 18.26
CA THR A 20 11.77 -25.77 16.84
C THR A 20 11.27 -24.33 16.75
N PRO A 21 11.97 -23.42 16.05
CA PRO A 21 11.45 -22.06 15.93
C PRO A 21 10.06 -22.24 15.32
N LEU A 22 9.03 -21.94 16.11
CA LEU A 22 7.68 -21.82 15.59
C LEU A 22 7.82 -20.81 14.47
N GLY A 23 7.70 -21.29 13.23
CA GLY A 23 7.74 -20.43 12.05
C GLY A 23 6.85 -19.23 12.31
N SER A 24 7.30 -18.06 11.87
CA SER A 24 6.57 -16.85 12.14
C SER A 24 5.14 -17.05 11.62
N PRO A 25 4.07 -16.67 12.33
CA PRO A 25 2.72 -16.83 11.81
C PRO A 25 2.54 -16.12 10.45
N ALA A 26 3.39 -15.15 10.13
CA ALA A 26 3.52 -14.55 8.81
C ALA A 26 3.97 -15.53 7.71
N ASP A 27 4.82 -16.52 8.03
CA ASP A 27 5.30 -17.53 7.08
C ASP A 27 4.20 -18.52 6.68
N SER A 28 3.14 -18.64 7.49
CA SER A 28 1.97 -19.48 7.20
C SER A 28 0.86 -18.73 6.48
N TRP A 29 1.02 -17.43 6.21
CA TRP A 29 0.01 -16.67 5.48
C TRP A 29 0.04 -17.09 4.00
N PRO A 30 -1.12 -17.39 3.38
CA PRO A 30 -1.15 -17.84 2.00
C PRO A 30 -0.78 -16.69 1.05
N ASN A 31 0.51 -16.57 0.71
CA ASN A 31 0.93 -15.63 -0.33
C ASN A 31 0.31 -16.06 -1.68
N ARG A 32 -0.58 -15.22 -2.20
CA ARG A 32 -1.27 -15.44 -3.48
C ARG A 32 -0.50 -14.95 -4.69
N ALA A 33 0.66 -14.32 -4.49
CA ALA A 33 1.52 -13.90 -5.58
C ALA A 33 2.03 -15.15 -6.31
N CYS A 34 1.67 -15.27 -7.58
CA CYS A 34 2.18 -16.30 -8.48
C CYS A 34 3.19 -15.64 -9.43
N GLY A 35 4.32 -15.16 -8.90
CA GLY A 35 5.37 -14.53 -9.69
C GLY A 35 6.17 -13.48 -8.94
N GLU A 36 7.11 -12.84 -9.64
CA GLU A 36 7.89 -11.71 -9.14
C GLU A 36 6.96 -10.51 -8.87
N VAL A 37 7.06 -9.95 -7.65
CA VAL A 37 6.33 -8.77 -7.23
C VAL A 37 7.18 -7.54 -7.51
N CYS A 38 6.57 -6.51 -8.09
CA CYS A 38 7.20 -5.23 -8.36
C CYS A 38 6.50 -4.12 -7.57
N THR A 39 7.23 -3.03 -7.35
CA THR A 39 6.65 -1.80 -6.78
C THR A 39 6.18 -0.87 -7.90
N ALA A 40 5.04 -0.21 -7.70
CA ALA A 40 4.55 0.84 -8.56
C ALA A 40 3.90 1.97 -7.76
N VAL A 41 3.64 3.09 -8.42
CA VAL A 41 2.96 4.25 -7.86
C VAL A 41 1.71 4.54 -8.68
N LEU A 42 0.55 4.51 -8.03
CA LEU A 42 -0.70 5.05 -8.55
C LEU A 42 -0.74 6.55 -8.30
N GLU A 43 -0.77 7.34 -9.37
CA GLU A 43 -0.94 8.79 -9.34
C GLU A 43 -2.31 9.16 -9.91
N ILE A 44 -3.11 9.87 -9.11
CA ILE A 44 -4.40 10.43 -9.55
C ILE A 44 -4.40 11.93 -9.30
N SER A 45 -4.92 12.70 -10.26
CA SER A 45 -5.09 14.14 -10.16
C SER A 45 -6.41 14.62 -10.77
N GLY A 46 -7.05 15.57 -10.09
CA GLY A 46 -8.29 16.24 -10.48
C GLY A 46 -9.52 15.34 -10.58
N MET A 47 -9.52 14.18 -9.94
CA MET A 47 -10.63 13.22 -10.02
C MET A 47 -11.86 13.69 -9.23
N PRO A 48 -13.08 13.60 -9.79
CA PRO A 48 -14.31 13.79 -9.02
C PRO A 48 -14.39 12.84 -7.81
N ARG A 49 -14.83 13.37 -6.65
CA ARG A 49 -14.91 12.58 -5.40
C ARG A 49 -15.82 11.36 -5.49
N SER A 50 -16.84 11.42 -6.35
CA SER A 50 -17.76 10.30 -6.61
C SER A 50 -17.10 9.09 -7.27
N LEU A 51 -15.92 9.25 -7.88
CA LEU A 51 -15.20 8.17 -8.56
C LEU A 51 -14.21 7.43 -7.65
N ARG A 52 -13.98 7.90 -6.42
CA ARG A 52 -13.13 7.19 -5.45
C ARG A 52 -13.51 5.71 -5.31
N PRO A 53 -14.79 5.34 -5.12
CA PRO A 53 -15.17 3.94 -5.02
C PRO A 53 -14.86 3.12 -6.29
N ALA A 54 -14.87 3.75 -7.48
CA ALA A 54 -14.55 3.06 -8.72
C ALA A 54 -13.07 2.69 -8.80
N ILE A 55 -12.18 3.61 -8.39
CA ILE A 55 -10.75 3.35 -8.28
C ILE A 55 -10.46 2.28 -7.23
N GLU A 56 -11.04 2.38 -6.03
CA GLU A 56 -10.82 1.40 -4.97
C GLU A 56 -11.28 -0.01 -5.39
N ARG A 57 -12.41 -0.10 -6.13
CA ARG A 57 -12.84 -1.37 -6.74
C ARG A 57 -11.89 -1.87 -7.82
N ALA A 58 -11.34 -0.98 -8.64
CA ALA A 58 -10.33 -1.37 -9.63
C ALA A 58 -9.08 -1.92 -8.95
N MET A 59 -8.60 -1.28 -7.87
CA MET A 59 -7.49 -1.76 -7.06
C MET A 59 -7.75 -3.15 -6.48
N ALA A 60 -8.88 -3.34 -5.79
CA ALA A 60 -9.22 -4.62 -5.16
C ALA A 60 -9.43 -5.77 -6.16
N ARG A 61 -9.80 -5.45 -7.40
CA ARG A 61 -10.02 -6.42 -8.48
C ARG A 61 -8.71 -6.76 -9.20
N CYS A 62 -7.86 -5.78 -9.45
CA CYS A 62 -6.63 -5.95 -10.23
C CYS A 62 -5.44 -6.40 -9.38
N ILE A 63 -5.29 -5.89 -8.15
CA ILE A 63 -4.18 -6.24 -7.26
C ILE A 63 -4.67 -7.34 -6.31
N ARG A 64 -4.32 -8.59 -6.61
CA ARG A 64 -4.78 -9.79 -5.90
C ARG A 64 -3.66 -10.42 -5.07
N SER A 65 -2.41 -10.21 -5.46
CA SER A 65 -1.22 -10.50 -4.67
C SER A 65 -1.28 -9.79 -3.31
N GLU A 66 -0.70 -10.42 -2.30
CA GLU A 66 -0.60 -9.80 -0.98
C GLU A 66 0.36 -8.60 -1.03
N SER A 67 0.10 -7.59 -0.20
CA SER A 67 0.96 -6.42 -0.14
C SER A 67 2.26 -6.75 0.57
N GLU A 68 3.38 -6.65 -0.13
CA GLU A 68 4.72 -6.81 0.46
C GLU A 68 5.24 -5.51 1.09
N PHE A 69 4.43 -4.45 1.15
CA PHE A 69 4.84 -3.17 1.72
C PHE A 69 4.82 -3.21 3.26
N ILE A 70 5.82 -3.87 3.82
CA ILE A 70 6.15 -3.86 5.24
C ILE A 70 7.48 -3.14 5.37
N VAL A 71 7.50 -1.97 6.02
CA VAL A 71 8.73 -1.27 6.37
C VAL A 71 9.05 -1.59 7.84
N PRO A 72 10.07 -2.41 8.14
CA PRO A 72 10.41 -2.76 9.52
C PRO A 72 10.76 -1.50 10.33
N GLY A 73 10.09 -1.32 11.48
CA GLY A 73 10.31 -0.17 12.36
C GLY A 73 9.53 1.10 11.97
N ASP A 74 8.70 1.06 10.92
CA ASP A 74 7.79 2.15 10.60
C ASP A 74 6.65 2.21 11.63
N ASP A 75 6.22 3.43 11.98
CA ASP A 75 5.15 3.61 12.95
C ASP A 75 3.83 3.12 12.32
N PRO A 76 3.12 2.14 12.94
CA PRO A 76 1.82 1.70 12.45
C PRO A 76 0.83 2.87 12.27
N LEU A 77 0.93 3.95 13.06
CA LEU A 77 0.05 5.10 12.92
C LEU A 77 0.36 5.98 11.70
N THR A 78 1.56 5.87 11.13
CA THR A 78 1.95 6.51 9.86
C THR A 78 1.96 5.55 8.67
N ALA A 79 1.81 4.24 8.93
CA ALA A 79 1.76 3.21 7.91
C ALA A 79 0.62 3.47 6.90
N GLN A 80 0.95 3.38 5.61
CA GLN A 80 0.02 3.69 4.53
C GLN A 80 -0.82 2.47 4.14
N TRP A 81 -1.68 2.00 5.06
CA TRP A 81 -2.60 0.89 4.79
C TRP A 81 -3.80 1.28 3.92
N CYS A 82 -4.12 2.56 3.87
CA CYS A 82 -5.25 3.09 3.10
C CYS A 82 -4.78 4.14 2.11
N THR A 83 -5.43 4.18 0.95
CA THR A 83 -5.18 5.21 -0.06
C THR A 83 -5.38 6.60 0.53
N ARG A 84 -4.30 7.39 0.54
CA ARG A 84 -4.32 8.74 1.09
C ARG A 84 -4.86 9.73 0.06
N TRP A 85 -6.18 9.89 0.06
CA TRP A 85 -6.87 10.89 -0.76
C TRP A 85 -6.58 12.31 -0.25
N ARG A 86 -6.17 13.20 -1.16
CA ARG A 86 -5.89 14.62 -0.90
C ARG A 86 -6.76 15.47 -1.80
N ARG A 87 -7.11 16.68 -1.33
CA ARG A 87 -7.70 17.71 -2.21
C ARG A 87 -6.68 18.02 -3.30
N ASP A 88 -7.19 18.14 -4.51
CA ASP A 88 -6.37 18.41 -5.68
C ASP A 88 -7.03 19.47 -6.55
N SER A 89 -6.24 20.23 -7.30
CA SER A 89 -6.78 21.20 -8.23
C SER A 89 -7.61 20.51 -9.30
N VAL A 90 -8.58 21.22 -9.86
CA VAL A 90 -9.36 20.69 -10.99
C VAL A 90 -8.40 20.43 -12.16
N TRP A 91 -8.47 19.22 -12.73
CA TRP A 91 -7.73 18.88 -13.93
C TRP A 91 -8.47 19.50 -15.12
N ASP A 92 -7.76 20.25 -15.96
CA ASP A 92 -8.29 20.71 -17.24
C ASP A 92 -7.88 19.72 -18.34
N PRO A 93 -8.81 18.92 -18.89
CA PRO A 93 -8.52 17.97 -19.96
C PRO A 93 -8.04 18.65 -21.24
N MET A 94 -8.45 19.90 -21.49
CA MET A 94 -8.13 20.65 -22.70
C MET A 94 -6.69 21.19 -22.67
N SER A 95 -6.24 21.65 -21.49
CA SER A 95 -4.86 22.13 -21.29
C SER A 95 -3.89 21.03 -20.88
N GLY A 96 -4.37 19.84 -20.48
CA GLY A 96 -3.54 18.76 -19.94
C GLY A 96 -2.79 19.17 -18.67
N ARG A 97 -3.33 20.14 -17.92
CA ARG A 97 -2.71 20.72 -16.72
C ARG A 97 -3.76 20.92 -15.65
N ALA A 98 -3.33 20.83 -14.40
CA ALA A 98 -4.17 21.22 -13.28
C ALA A 98 -4.34 22.74 -13.26
N LEU A 99 -5.58 23.22 -13.11
CA LEU A 99 -5.87 24.63 -12.91
C LEU A 99 -5.21 25.09 -11.59
N GLY A 100 -4.80 26.36 -11.50
CA GLY A 100 -4.24 26.89 -10.27
C GLY A 100 -5.23 26.72 -9.09
N SER A 101 -4.71 26.36 -7.92
CA SER A 101 -5.50 26.12 -6.69
C SER A 101 -6.47 27.28 -6.38
N ALA A 102 -6.09 28.53 -6.68
CA ALA A 102 -6.95 29.71 -6.51
C ALA A 102 -8.18 29.73 -7.43
N ALA A 103 -8.04 29.29 -8.68
CA ALA A 103 -9.16 29.22 -9.63
C ALA A 103 -10.09 28.03 -9.31
N ALA A 104 -9.52 26.90 -8.91
CA ALA A 104 -10.30 25.75 -8.43
C ALA A 104 -11.03 26.05 -7.10
N ALA A 105 -10.43 26.85 -6.21
CA ALA A 105 -11.05 27.29 -4.96
C ALA A 105 -12.26 28.20 -5.20
N ASN A 106 -12.17 29.11 -6.18
CA ASN A 106 -13.30 29.97 -6.58
C ASN A 106 -14.41 29.20 -7.31
N ALA A 107 -14.06 28.12 -8.02
CA ALA A 107 -15.03 27.28 -8.73
C ALA A 107 -15.78 26.27 -7.83
N GLY A 108 -15.40 26.14 -6.54
CA GLY A 108 -16.01 25.18 -5.60
C GLY A 108 -15.79 23.70 -5.93
N CYS A 109 -15.26 23.39 -7.12
CA CYS A 109 -15.10 22.04 -7.65
C CYS A 109 -13.63 21.58 -7.51
N ALA A 110 -13.17 21.38 -6.28
CA ALA A 110 -11.87 20.78 -6.04
C ALA A 110 -11.96 19.26 -6.17
N GLY A 111 -11.28 18.71 -7.18
CA GLY A 111 -11.09 17.28 -7.34
C GLY A 111 -10.29 16.68 -6.18
N ILE A 112 -10.07 15.38 -6.25
CA ILE A 112 -9.18 14.65 -5.37
C ILE A 112 -8.08 13.97 -6.17
N GLY A 113 -6.96 13.76 -5.50
CA GLY A 113 -5.84 13.03 -6.04
C GLY A 113 -5.24 12.12 -4.98
N CYS A 114 -4.28 11.30 -5.40
CA CYS A 114 -3.47 10.49 -4.51
C CYS A 114 -2.13 10.18 -5.18
N GLN A 115 -1.15 9.84 -4.34
CA GLN A 115 0.07 9.18 -4.74
C GLN A 115 0.21 7.98 -3.81
N GLN A 116 -0.07 6.79 -4.32
CA GLN A 116 -0.12 5.56 -3.53
C GLN A 116 0.91 4.58 -4.06
N VAL A 117 1.78 4.11 -3.18
CA VAL A 117 2.68 2.99 -3.47
C VAL A 117 1.87 1.69 -3.44
N LEU A 118 2.08 0.86 -4.46
CA LEU A 118 1.44 -0.44 -4.64
C LEU A 118 2.52 -1.50 -4.88
N THR A 119 2.23 -2.71 -4.44
CA THR A 119 2.99 -3.91 -4.77
C THR A 119 2.06 -4.88 -5.52
N GLY A 120 2.60 -5.55 -6.53
CA GLY A 120 1.87 -6.54 -7.31
C GLY A 120 2.71 -7.09 -8.45
N THR A 121 2.22 -8.16 -9.09
CA THR A 121 2.86 -8.70 -10.28
C THR A 121 2.76 -7.71 -11.46
N PRO A 122 3.65 -7.79 -12.46
CA PRO A 122 3.59 -6.93 -13.64
C PRO A 122 2.22 -6.91 -14.32
N SER A 123 1.59 -8.08 -14.47
CA SER A 123 0.28 -8.22 -15.11
C SER A 123 -0.85 -7.56 -14.32
N GLU A 124 -0.80 -7.62 -12.99
CA GLU A 124 -1.79 -6.96 -12.12
C GLU A 124 -1.67 -5.43 -12.19
N LEU A 125 -0.43 -4.93 -12.19
CA LEU A 125 -0.14 -3.49 -12.30
C LEU A 125 -0.55 -2.94 -13.67
N GLU A 126 -0.31 -3.69 -14.74
CA GLU A 126 -0.80 -3.34 -16.09
C GLU A 126 -2.32 -3.36 -16.18
N ALA A 127 -2.98 -4.36 -15.59
CA ALA A 127 -4.44 -4.45 -15.56
C ALA A 127 -5.05 -3.26 -14.81
N LEU A 128 -4.46 -2.86 -13.68
CA LEU A 128 -4.86 -1.66 -12.95
C LEU A 128 -4.62 -0.40 -13.78
N GLY A 129 -3.47 -0.29 -14.43
CA GLY A 129 -3.12 0.82 -15.32
C GLY A 129 -4.19 1.06 -16.39
N ARG A 130 -4.57 0.00 -17.13
CA ARG A 130 -5.62 0.07 -18.15
C ARG A 130 -6.98 0.48 -17.58
N ALA A 131 -7.36 -0.05 -16.41
CA ALA A 131 -8.62 0.30 -15.78
C ALA A 131 -8.66 1.77 -15.33
N VAL A 132 -7.55 2.27 -14.78
CA VAL A 132 -7.41 3.67 -14.36
C VAL A 132 -7.40 4.61 -15.57
N GLU A 133 -6.69 4.26 -16.64
CA GLU A 133 -6.66 5.03 -17.89
C GLU A 133 -8.05 5.13 -18.54
N MET A 134 -8.83 4.05 -18.53
CA MET A 134 -10.21 4.05 -19.02
C MET A 134 -11.09 5.02 -18.22
N LEU A 135 -11.04 4.93 -16.89
CA LEU A 135 -11.79 5.85 -16.01
C LEU A 135 -11.33 7.31 -16.20
N ALA A 136 -10.02 7.53 -16.30
CA ALA A 136 -9.43 8.84 -16.54
C ALA A 136 -9.92 9.46 -17.85
N GLY A 137 -9.95 8.67 -18.92
CA GLY A 137 -10.45 9.09 -20.23
C GLY A 137 -11.96 9.36 -20.26
N GLU A 138 -12.76 8.52 -19.60
CA GLU A 138 -14.22 8.67 -19.56
C GLU A 138 -14.67 9.91 -18.75
N TYR A 139 -14.02 10.16 -17.61
CA TYR A 139 -14.43 11.19 -16.66
C TYR A 139 -13.55 12.45 -16.67
N GLY A 140 -12.54 12.52 -17.54
CA GLY A 140 -11.72 13.71 -17.73
C GLY A 140 -10.86 14.06 -16.51
N PHE A 141 -10.16 13.07 -15.93
CA PHE A 141 -9.14 13.30 -14.90
C PHE A 141 -7.81 12.65 -15.31
N ARG A 142 -6.73 12.87 -14.55
CA ARG A 142 -5.45 12.18 -14.79
C ARG A 142 -5.30 10.99 -13.85
N GLY A 143 -5.06 9.81 -14.39
CA GLY A 143 -4.73 8.62 -13.63
C GLY A 143 -3.63 7.82 -14.34
N VAL A 144 -2.56 7.45 -13.63
CA VAL A 144 -1.48 6.62 -14.18
C VAL A 144 -0.90 5.70 -13.10
N VAL A 145 -0.47 4.51 -13.52
CA VAL A 145 0.30 3.58 -12.69
C VAL A 145 1.72 3.50 -13.25
N LYS A 146 2.72 3.89 -12.46
CA LYS A 146 4.14 3.89 -12.86
C LYS A 146 4.91 2.86 -12.07
N ARG A 147 5.53 1.89 -12.73
CA ARG A 147 6.44 0.95 -12.07
C ARG A 147 7.69 1.67 -11.57
N ALA A 148 8.16 1.30 -10.39
CA ALA A 148 9.50 1.66 -9.94
C ALA A 148 10.50 0.82 -10.76
N VAL A 149 11.49 1.48 -11.35
CA VAL A 149 12.61 0.88 -12.09
C VAL A 149 13.81 0.70 -11.19
#